data_AF-A0A954V0L5-F1
#
_entry.id   AF-A0A954V0L5-F1
#
_cell.length_a   1.000
_cell.length_b   1.000
_cell.length_c   1.000
_cell.angle_alpha   90.00
_cell.angle_beta   90.00
_cell.angle_gamma   90.00
#
_symmetry.space_group_name_H-M   'P 1'
#
loop_
_entity.id
_entity.type
_entity.pdbx_description
1 polymer ?
#
loop_
_entity_poly.entity_id
_entity_poly.type
_entity_poly.pdbx_seq_one_letter_code
_entity_poly.pdbx_strand_id
1 'polypeptide(L)'
;PVVVLPALWREWLEESRRLVLLHELAHVKRLDVVHQTVARLACGLFWFHPLVWYALRRLRIERELACDDCVLMAGEQPSKYAQQLLDIARRYRTLALPPAVAMAQRSGLEQRIAALLDRARSHLPVGRRAARVILIGSVAAAALLAIIRLDAIAERVVVQSDDETGAWSAD
;
A
#
# COMPACT_ATOMS: atom_id res chain seq x y z
N PRO A 1 12.05 13.13 -2.43
CA PRO A 1 10.77 13.25 -1.68
C PRO A 1 10.89 14.40 -0.69
N VAL A 2 9.82 15.15 -0.46
CA VAL A 2 9.80 16.26 0.50
C VAL A 2 9.00 15.83 1.72
N VAL A 3 9.60 15.92 2.91
CA VAL A 3 8.93 15.64 4.19
C VAL A 3 8.30 16.95 4.66
N VAL A 4 6.98 16.96 4.83
CA VAL A 4 6.24 18.13 5.31
C VAL A 4 5.92 17.92 6.78
N LEU A 5 6.41 18.81 7.64
CA LEU A 5 6.11 18.81 9.06
C LEU A 5 5.08 19.91 9.39
N PRO A 6 4.19 19.66 10.36
CA PRO A 6 3.23 20.68 10.81
C PRO A 6 3.96 21.89 11.40
N ALA A 7 3.41 23.10 11.26
CA ALA A 7 4.07 24.34 11.69
C ALA A 7 4.59 24.32 13.14
N LEU A 8 3.87 23.63 14.04
CA LEU A 8 4.20 23.47 15.46
C LEU A 8 5.28 22.41 15.76
N TRP A 9 5.92 21.80 14.74
CA TRP A 9 6.92 20.73 14.94
C TRP A 9 8.12 21.20 15.78
N ARG A 10 8.42 22.49 15.76
CA ARG A 10 9.52 23.10 16.55
C ARG A 10 9.25 23.08 18.06
N GLU A 11 7.99 23.02 18.47
CA GLU A 11 7.57 22.98 19.87
C GLU A 11 7.57 21.55 20.45
N TRP A 12 7.84 20.55 19.60
CA TRP A 12 7.92 19.17 20.05
C TRP A 12 9.25 18.92 20.76
N LEU A 13 9.19 18.05 21.78
CA LEU A 13 10.37 17.49 22.41
C LEU A 13 11.29 16.89 21.34
N GLU A 14 12.60 17.01 21.54
CA GLU A 14 13.60 16.52 20.59
C GLU A 14 13.40 15.03 20.25
N GLU A 15 13.04 14.25 21.27
CA GLU A 15 12.73 12.84 21.09
C GLU A 15 11.53 12.59 20.16
N SER A 16 10.44 13.35 20.32
CA SER A 16 9.27 13.23 19.45
C SER A 16 9.56 13.67 18.02
N ARG A 17 10.41 14.68 17.83
CA ARG A 17 10.91 15.07 16.50
C ARG A 17 11.71 13.94 15.87
N ARG A 18 12.63 13.32 16.62
CA ARG A 18 13.43 12.19 16.14
C ARG A 18 12.54 11.01 15.72
N LEU A 19 11.54 10.67 16.53
CA LEU A 19 10.63 9.56 16.20
C LEU A 19 9.83 9.81 14.93
N VAL A 20 9.25 11.01 14.78
CA VAL A 20 8.51 11.35 13.57
C VAL A 20 9.41 11.39 12.35
N LEU A 21 10.63 11.94 12.45
CA LEU A 21 11.59 11.92 11.35
C LEU A 21 11.99 10.50 10.95
N LEU A 22 12.17 9.61 11.92
CA LEU A 22 12.50 8.21 11.67
C LEU A 22 11.34 7.49 10.97
N HIS A 23 10.10 7.77 11.38
CA HIS A 23 8.88 7.27 10.71
C HIS A 23 8.77 7.78 9.26
N GLU A 24 8.95 9.08 9.04
CA GLU A 24 8.90 9.67 7.69
C GLU A 24 10.04 9.17 6.78
N LEU A 25 11.23 8.95 7.34
CA LEU A 25 12.33 8.35 6.61
C LEU A 25 12.04 6.89 6.24
N ALA A 26 11.33 6.15 7.09
CA ALA A 26 10.87 4.81 6.77
C ALA A 26 9.92 4.80 5.55
N HIS A 27 9.00 5.77 5.46
CA HIS A 27 8.16 5.94 4.27
C HIS A 27 8.97 6.15 2.98
N VAL A 28 10.02 6.98 3.06
CA VAL A 28 10.93 7.24 1.92
C VAL A 28 11.72 5.99 1.55
N LYS A 29 12.33 5.32 2.53
CA LYS A 29 13.12 4.10 2.32
C LYS A 29 12.29 2.97 1.70
N ARG A 30 11.00 2.88 2.05
CA ARG A 30 10.08 1.85 1.54
C ARG A 30 9.38 2.22 0.24
N LEU A 31 9.70 3.39 -0.34
CA LEU A 31 9.12 3.87 -1.59
C LEU A 31 7.58 3.87 -1.56
N ASP A 32 6.99 4.23 -0.43
CA ASP A 32 5.55 4.10 -0.20
C ASP A 32 4.72 4.95 -1.17
N VAL A 33 5.27 6.07 -1.64
CA VAL A 33 4.67 6.91 -2.67
C VAL A 33 4.46 6.12 -3.96
N VAL A 34 5.41 5.27 -4.35
CA VAL A 34 5.31 4.45 -5.56
C VAL A 34 4.18 3.43 -5.43
N HIS A 35 4.16 2.68 -4.32
CA HIS A 35 3.10 1.71 -4.02
C HIS A 35 1.72 2.36 -4.00
N GLN A 36 1.62 3.54 -3.39
CA GLN A 36 0.37 4.29 -3.33
C GLN A 36 -0.08 4.78 -4.72
N THR A 37 0.84 5.21 -5.58
CA THR A 37 0.54 5.62 -6.96
C THR A 37 0.05 4.45 -7.79
N VAL A 38 0.73 3.29 -7.74
CA VAL A 38 0.31 2.07 -8.45
C VAL A 38 -1.09 1.63 -7.99
N ALA A 39 -1.35 1.62 -6.68
CA ALA A 39 -2.67 1.26 -6.18
C ALA A 39 -3.77 2.24 -6.61
N ARG A 40 -3.48 3.55 -6.70
CA ARG A 40 -4.44 4.54 -7.21
C ARG A 40 -4.70 4.37 -8.70
N LEU A 41 -3.67 4.07 -9.49
CA LEU A 41 -3.84 3.74 -10.91
C LEU A 41 -4.71 2.50 -11.09
N ALA A 42 -4.48 1.45 -10.28
CA ALA A 42 -5.35 0.28 -10.27
C ALA A 42 -6.81 0.63 -9.92
N CYS A 43 -7.05 1.50 -8.94
CA CYS A 43 -8.40 2.00 -8.66
C CYS A 43 -9.00 2.82 -9.81
N GLY A 44 -8.19 3.55 -10.58
CA GLY A 44 -8.67 4.25 -11.78
C GLY A 44 -9.08 3.31 -12.90
N LEU A 45 -8.27 2.28 -13.16
CA LEU A 45 -8.55 1.26 -14.18
C LEU A 45 -9.72 0.35 -13.80
N PHE A 46 -9.78 -0.07 -12.54
CA PHE A 46 -10.78 -1.00 -12.01
C PHE A 46 -11.79 -0.30 -11.09
N TRP A 47 -12.20 0.93 -11.42
CA TRP A 47 -13.01 1.78 -10.54
C TRP A 47 -14.33 1.14 -10.10
N PHE A 48 -14.91 0.27 -10.91
CA PHE A 48 -16.14 -0.48 -10.62
C PHE A 48 -15.94 -1.67 -9.67
N HIS A 49 -14.69 -2.08 -9.42
CA HIS A 49 -14.39 -3.29 -8.66
C HIS A 49 -14.25 -2.98 -7.15
N PRO A 50 -15.15 -3.44 -6.27
CA PRO A 50 -15.09 -3.10 -4.84
C PRO A 50 -13.81 -3.60 -4.15
N LEU A 51 -13.26 -4.74 -4.58
CA LEU A 51 -12.01 -5.26 -4.01
C LEU A 51 -10.80 -4.34 -4.22
N VAL A 52 -10.71 -3.55 -5.29
CA VAL A 52 -9.53 -2.65 -5.46
C VAL A 52 -9.57 -1.50 -4.46
N TRP A 53 -10.76 -1.01 -4.13
CA TRP A 53 -10.95 -0.01 -3.07
C TRP A 53 -10.63 -0.58 -1.68
N TYR A 54 -11.04 -1.83 -1.43
CA TYR A 54 -10.67 -2.55 -0.21
C TYR A 54 -9.15 -2.75 -0.11
N ALA A 55 -8.51 -3.20 -1.20
CA ALA A 55 -7.06 -3.38 -1.28
C ALA A 55 -6.32 -2.06 -1.05
N LEU A 56 -6.78 -0.96 -1.64
CA LEU A 56 -6.24 0.38 -1.39
C LEU A 56 -6.35 0.78 0.09
N ARG A 57 -7.49 0.52 0.73
CA ARG A 57 -7.68 0.79 2.16
C ARG A 57 -6.73 -0.06 3.02
N ARG A 58 -6.59 -1.35 2.71
CA ARG A 58 -5.66 -2.26 3.39
C ARG A 58 -4.20 -1.83 3.20
N LEU A 59 -3.81 -1.49 1.98
CA LEU A 59 -2.45 -1.02 1.67
C LEU A 59 -2.07 0.20 2.53
N ARG A 60 -2.99 1.15 2.72
CA ARG A 60 -2.74 2.33 3.57
C ARG A 60 -2.49 1.95 5.02
N ILE A 61 -3.25 0.99 5.55
CA ILE A 61 -3.08 0.51 6.93
C ILE A 61 -1.74 -0.21 7.08
N GLU A 62 -1.46 -1.18 6.21
CA GLU A 62 -0.21 -1.96 6.24
C GLU A 62 1.02 -1.08 6.07
N ARG A 63 0.90 0.01 5.30
CA ARG A 63 1.97 1.00 5.14
C ARG A 63 2.37 1.64 6.47
N GLU A 64 1.40 2.12 7.24
CA GLU A 64 1.68 2.76 8.52
C GLU A 64 2.27 1.76 9.51
N LEU A 65 1.72 0.55 9.57
CA LEU A 65 2.22 -0.53 10.43
C LEU A 65 3.66 -0.93 10.07
N ALA A 66 3.97 -1.07 8.78
CA ALA A 66 5.33 -1.40 8.36
C ALA A 66 6.34 -0.27 8.63
N CYS A 67 5.89 0.99 8.67
CA CYS A 67 6.75 2.10 9.08
C CYS A 67 6.95 2.12 10.59
N ASP A 68 5.88 1.87 11.36
CA ASP A 68 5.95 1.68 12.81
C ASP A 68 6.93 0.54 13.19
N ASP A 69 6.87 -0.59 12.46
CA ASP A 69 7.81 -1.70 12.63
C ASP A 69 9.27 -1.28 12.35
N CYS A 70 9.52 -0.42 11.36
CA CYS A 70 10.86 0.11 11.11
C CYS A 70 11.38 0.95 12.27
N VAL A 71 10.49 1.70 12.94
CA VAL A 71 10.83 2.48 14.13
C VAL A 71 11.19 1.56 15.29
N LEU A 72 10.42 0.49 15.51
CA LEU A 72 10.72 -0.51 16.54
C LEU A 72 12.03 -1.25 16.28
N MET A 73 12.30 -1.62 15.02
CA MET A 73 13.58 -2.23 14.62
C MET A 73 14.78 -1.30 14.81
N ALA A 74 14.59 0.01 14.88
CA ALA A 74 15.64 0.98 15.20
C ALA A 74 15.97 1.05 16.71
N GLY A 75 15.28 0.25 17.55
CA GLY A 75 15.54 0.12 18.99
C GLY A 75 14.53 0.84 19.88
N GLU A 76 13.43 1.36 19.33
CA GLU A 76 12.42 2.05 20.12
C GLU A 76 11.54 1.11 20.93
N GLN A 77 11.21 1.52 22.15
CA GLN A 77 10.29 0.77 22.99
C GLN A 77 8.84 0.99 22.53
N PRO A 78 8.06 -0.08 22.28
CA PRO A 78 6.70 0.05 21.73
C PRO A 78 5.75 0.88 22.60
N SER A 79 5.83 0.74 23.92
CA SER A 79 5.00 1.50 24.87
C SER A 79 5.31 3.00 24.85
N LYS A 80 6.60 3.35 24.79
CA LYS A 80 7.06 4.74 24.72
C LYS A 80 6.63 5.38 23.40
N TYR A 81 6.81 4.65 22.29
CA TYR A 81 6.39 5.13 20.97
C TYR A 81 4.87 5.33 20.88
N ALA A 82 4.08 4.39 21.40
CA ALA A 82 2.62 4.50 21.43
C ALA A 82 2.14 5.73 22.23
N GLN A 83 2.79 6.03 23.37
CA GLN A 83 2.49 7.24 24.15
C GLN A 83 2.79 8.51 23.36
N GLN A 84 3.95 8.59 22.70
CA GLN A 84 4.30 9.77 21.90
C GLN A 84 3.36 9.96 20.71
N LEU A 85 2.97 8.88 20.04
CA LEU A 85 2.01 8.93 18.95
C LEU A 85 0.64 9.46 19.41
N LEU A 86 0.21 9.04 20.60
CA LEU A 86 -1.03 9.51 21.22
C LEU A 86 -0.94 11.00 21.61
N ASP A 87 0.19 11.44 22.15
CA ASP A 87 0.40 12.84 22.54
C ASP A 87 0.42 13.77 21.33
N ILE A 88 1.10 13.35 20.25
CA ILE A 88 1.06 14.04 18.96
C ILE A 88 -0.40 14.12 18.50
N ALA A 89 -1.12 12.99 18.42
CA ALA A 89 -2.50 12.99 17.95
C ALA A 89 -3.44 13.88 18.79
N ARG A 90 -3.26 13.94 20.12
CA ARG A 90 -4.03 14.86 20.99
C ARG A 90 -3.79 16.32 20.64
N ARG A 91 -2.54 16.70 20.37
CA ARG A 91 -2.17 18.07 19.97
C ARG A 91 -2.75 18.48 18.62
N TYR A 92 -2.93 17.53 17.70
CA TYR A 92 -3.50 17.80 16.37
C TYR A 92 -5.02 17.63 16.28
N ARG A 93 -5.67 16.97 17.26
CA ARG A 93 -7.14 16.82 17.29
C ARG A 93 -7.89 18.14 17.49
N THR A 94 -7.21 19.19 17.92
CA THR A 94 -7.76 20.54 18.12
C THR A 94 -7.93 21.32 16.82
N LEU A 95 -7.37 20.84 15.70
CA LEU A 95 -7.67 21.37 14.38
C LEU A 95 -9.05 20.86 13.96
N ALA A 96 -9.98 21.78 13.67
CA ALA A 96 -11.37 21.47 13.30
C ALA A 96 -11.43 20.65 12.00
N LEU A 97 -11.31 19.33 12.12
CA LEU A 97 -11.45 18.40 11.01
C LEU A 97 -12.94 18.04 10.83
N PRO A 98 -13.41 17.85 9.59
CA PRO A 98 -14.73 17.27 9.35
C PRO A 98 -14.90 15.94 10.11
N PRO A 99 -16.09 15.64 10.67
CA PRO A 99 -16.30 14.46 11.53
C PRO A 99 -15.84 13.14 10.91
N ALA A 100 -16.07 12.96 9.60
CA ALA A 100 -15.66 11.76 8.88
C ALA A 100 -14.12 11.59 8.83
N VAL A 101 -13.37 12.68 8.66
CA VAL A 101 -11.90 12.67 8.64
C VAL A 101 -11.35 12.44 10.05
N ALA A 102 -11.98 13.05 11.06
CA ALA A 102 -11.62 12.84 12.46
C ALA A 102 -11.82 11.37 12.90
N MET A 103 -12.91 10.74 12.48
CA MET A 103 -13.17 9.31 12.75
C MET A 103 -12.18 8.39 12.01
N ALA A 104 -11.85 8.69 10.76
CA ALA A 104 -10.87 7.93 9.99
C ALA A 104 -9.46 8.02 10.62
N GLN A 105 -9.04 9.19 11.08
CA GLN A 105 -7.76 9.35 11.79
C GLN A 105 -7.76 8.64 13.15
N ARG A 106 -8.86 8.70 13.90
CA ARG A 106 -9.00 8.00 15.18
C ARG A 106 -8.88 6.48 15.02
N SER A 107 -9.60 5.91 14.06
CA SER A 107 -9.55 4.46 13.79
C SER A 107 -8.18 3.99 13.30
N GLY A 108 -7.48 4.80 12.49
CA GLY A 108 -6.10 4.52 12.09
C GLY A 108 -5.11 4.55 13.26
N LEU A 109 -5.21 5.55 14.14
CA LEU A 109 -4.35 5.67 15.32
C LEU A 109 -4.57 4.50 16.30
N GLU A 110 -5.83 4.18 16.59
CA GLU A 110 -6.19 3.07 17.48
C GLU A 110 -5.62 1.75 16.97
N GLN A 111 -5.73 1.50 15.66
CA GLN A 111 -5.18 0.30 15.03
C GLN A 111 -3.65 0.22 15.16
N ARG A 112 -2.95 1.35 15.01
CA ARG A 112 -1.49 1.42 15.18
C ARG A 112 -1.08 1.18 16.63
N ILE A 113 -1.74 1.84 17.60
CA ILE A 113 -1.46 1.64 19.02
C ILE A 113 -1.72 0.18 19.43
N ALA A 114 -2.84 -0.40 18.99
CA ALA A 114 -3.14 -1.81 19.22
C ALA A 114 -2.07 -2.72 18.60
N ALA A 115 -1.51 -2.36 17.45
CA ALA A 115 -0.42 -3.09 16.82
C ALA A 115 0.91 -3.01 17.55
N LEU A 116 1.28 -1.83 18.06
CA LEU A 116 2.49 -1.62 18.84
C LEU A 116 2.44 -2.39 20.18
N LEU A 117 1.27 -2.51 20.79
CA LEU A 117 1.11 -3.13 22.12
C LEU A 117 0.89 -4.64 22.06
N ASP A 118 0.63 -5.19 20.88
CA ASP A 118 0.41 -6.61 20.70
C ASP A 118 1.73 -7.38 20.64
N ARG A 119 2.12 -7.94 21.79
CA ARG A 119 3.36 -8.70 21.96
C ARG A 119 3.42 -9.99 21.13
N ALA A 120 2.30 -10.48 20.61
CA ALA A 120 2.26 -11.68 19.78
C ALA A 120 2.54 -11.39 18.30
N ARG A 121 2.54 -10.12 17.88
CA ARG A 121 2.84 -9.73 16.51
C ARG A 121 4.34 -9.79 16.24
N SER A 122 4.71 -10.45 15.14
CA SER A 122 6.07 -10.40 14.63
C SER A 122 6.27 -9.10 13.84
N HIS A 123 7.09 -8.18 14.36
CA HIS A 123 7.49 -6.94 13.67
C HIS A 123 8.61 -7.17 12.62
N LEU A 124 8.83 -8.43 12.24
CA LEU A 124 9.86 -8.80 11.27
C LEU A 124 9.35 -8.57 9.84
N PRO A 125 10.21 -8.07 8.93
CA PRO A 125 9.82 -7.83 7.55
C PRO A 125 9.34 -9.14 6.90
N VAL A 126 8.23 -9.03 6.18
CA VAL A 126 7.47 -10.12 5.53
C VAL A 126 8.23 -10.69 4.31
N GLY A 127 9.54 -10.91 4.39
CA GLY A 127 10.38 -11.27 3.23
C GLY A 127 9.94 -12.58 2.54
N ARG A 128 9.57 -13.61 3.30
CA ARG A 128 9.26 -14.94 2.75
C ARG A 128 7.82 -15.14 2.30
N ARG A 129 6.86 -14.43 2.91
CA ARG A 129 5.44 -14.50 2.52
C ARG A 129 5.14 -13.53 1.38
N ALA A 130 5.74 -12.34 1.38
CA ALA A 130 5.64 -11.41 0.26
C ALA A 130 6.27 -11.99 -1.01
N ALA A 131 7.44 -12.63 -0.91
CA ALA A 131 8.06 -13.32 -2.05
C ALA A 131 7.14 -14.40 -2.66
N ARG A 132 6.40 -15.15 -1.83
CA ARG A 132 5.44 -16.15 -2.30
C ARG A 132 4.22 -15.53 -2.99
N VAL A 133 3.68 -14.45 -2.45
CA VAL A 133 2.55 -13.73 -3.07
C VAL A 133 2.98 -13.09 -4.40
N ILE A 134 4.18 -12.50 -4.46
CA ILE A 134 4.75 -11.95 -5.69
C ILE A 134 4.93 -13.05 -6.74
N LEU A 135 5.46 -14.21 -6.34
CA LEU A 135 5.62 -15.35 -7.23
C LEU A 135 4.27 -15.79 -7.80
N ILE A 136 3.26 -16.02 -6.95
CA ILE A 136 1.93 -16.44 -7.37
C ILE A 136 1.27 -15.39 -8.28
N GLY A 137 1.39 -14.10 -7.93
CA GLY A 137 0.88 -13.00 -8.75
C GLY A 137 1.55 -12.91 -10.12
N SER A 138 2.86 -13.13 -10.19
CA SER A 138 3.61 -13.14 -11.45
C SER A 138 3.22 -14.30 -12.37
N VAL A 139 2.97 -15.49 -11.81
CA VAL A 139 2.48 -16.65 -12.54
C VAL A 139 1.07 -16.41 -13.08
N ALA A 140 0.18 -15.82 -12.27
CA ALA A 140 -1.19 -15.50 -12.70
C ALA A 140 -1.22 -14.45 -13.83
N ALA A 141 -0.37 -13.43 -13.75
CA ALA A 141 -0.25 -12.42 -14.80
C ALA A 141 0.31 -13.02 -16.11
N ALA A 142 1.32 -13.89 -16.02
CA ALA A 142 1.86 -14.58 -17.19
C ALA A 142 0.83 -15.53 -17.84
N ALA A 143 0.05 -16.25 -17.04
CA ALA A 143 -1.02 -17.11 -17.54
C ALA A 143 -2.12 -16.31 -18.26
N LEU A 144 -2.53 -15.17 -17.71
CA LEU A 144 -3.50 -14.28 -18.35
C LEU A 144 -2.98 -13.76 -19.70
N LEU A 145 -1.71 -13.37 -19.76
CA LEU A 145 -1.06 -12.92 -20.99
C LEU A 145 -0.97 -14.04 -22.04
N ALA A 146 -0.70 -15.27 -21.62
CA ALA A 146 -0.64 -16.43 -22.51
C ALA A 146 -2.02 -16.74 -23.12
N ILE A 147 -3.09 -16.66 -22.34
CA ILE A 147 -4.47 -16.86 -22.82
C ILE A 147 -4.84 -15.82 -23.88
N ILE A 148 -4.54 -14.54 -23.64
CA ILE A 148 -4.80 -13.46 -24.60
C ILE A 148 -4.01 -13.67 -25.91
N ARG A 149 -2.77 -14.19 -25.81
CA ARG A 149 -1.94 -14.48 -26.99
C ARG A 149 -2.47 -15.67 -27.79
N LEU A 150 -2.99 -16.70 -27.14
CA LEU A 150 -3.57 -17.87 -27.81
C LEU A 150 -4.83 -17.48 -28.60
N ASP A 151 -5.69 -16.64 -28.03
CA ASP A 151 -6.88 -16.12 -28.72
C ASP A 151 -6.50 -15.33 -29.98
N ALA A 152 -5.52 -14.44 -29.85
CA ALA A 152 -5.02 -13.64 -30.99
C ALA A 152 -4.32 -14.47 -32.08
N ILE A 153 -3.77 -15.65 -31.74
CA ILE A 153 -3.19 -16.58 -32.72
C ILE A 153 -4.30 -17.39 -33.39
N ALA A 154 -5.28 -17.89 -32.62
CA ALA A 154 -6.41 -18.63 -33.16
C ALA A 154 -7.21 -17.79 -34.17
N GLU A 155 -7.47 -16.52 -33.85
CA GLU A 155 -8.17 -15.60 -34.75
C GLU A 155 -7.41 -15.36 -36.06
N ARG A 156 -6.07 -15.23 -36.01
CA ARG A 156 -5.24 -15.09 -37.23
C ARG A 156 -5.21 -16.34 -38.10
N VAL A 157 -5.18 -17.52 -37.48
CA VAL A 157 -5.16 -18.79 -38.21
C VAL A 157 -6.50 -19.02 -38.93
N VAL A 158 -7.62 -18.70 -38.28
CA VAL A 158 -8.96 -18.82 -38.87
C VAL A 158 -9.15 -17.85 -40.05
N VAL A 159 -8.75 -16.58 -39.89
CA VAL A 159 -8.85 -15.59 -40.99
C VAL A 159 -8.03 -16.01 -42.21
N GLN A 160 -6.83 -16.56 -42.01
CA GLN A 160 -5.97 -16.99 -43.12
C GLN A 160 -6.49 -18.27 -43.83
N SER A 161 -7.16 -19.18 -43.12
CA SER A 161 -7.79 -20.36 -43.75
C SER A 161 -9.00 -20.00 -44.60
N ASP A 162 -9.74 -18.96 -44.22
CA ASP A 162 -10.91 -18.49 -44.98
C ASP A 162 -10.48 -17.76 -46.26
N ASP A 163 -9.37 -17.00 -46.22
CA ASP A 163 -8.77 -16.37 -47.40
C ASP A 163 -8.23 -17.39 -48.40
N GLU A 164 -7.61 -18.47 -47.93
CA GLU A 164 -7.09 -19.53 -48.81
C GLU A 164 -8.20 -20.39 -49.42
N THR A 165 -9.34 -20.56 -48.76
CA THR A 165 -10.46 -21.35 -49.30
C THR A 165 -11.38 -20.54 -50.22
N GLY A 166 -11.53 -19.24 -50.01
CA GLY A 166 -12.25 -18.33 -50.92
C GLY A 166 -11.56 -18.12 -52.28
N ALA A 167 -10.24 -18.32 -52.35
CA ALA A 167 -9.48 -18.18 -53.60
C ALA A 167 -9.73 -19.29 -54.64
N TRP A 168 -10.28 -20.44 -54.25
CA TRP A 168 -10.55 -21.57 -55.17
C TRP A 168 -11.98 -21.62 -55.71
N SER A 169 -12.87 -20.69 -55.30
CA SER A 169 -14.27 -20.68 -55.73
C SER A 169 -14.62 -19.58 -56.74
N ALA A 170 -13.64 -18.88 -57.31
CA ALA A 170 -13.84 -17.73 -58.19
C ALA A 170 -13.56 -17.99 -59.69
N ASP A 171 -13.16 -19.20 -60.06
CA ASP A 171 -12.91 -19.62 -61.45
C ASP A 171 -13.95 -20.67 -61.92
#